data_AF-E5X0R4-F1
#
_entry.id   AF-E5X0R4-F1
#
_cell.length_a   1.000
_cell.length_b   1.000
_cell.length_c   1.000
_cell.angle_alpha   90.00
_cell.angle_beta   90.00
_cell.angle_gamma   90.00
#
_symmetry.space_group_name_H-M   'P 1'
#
loop_
_entity.id
_entity.type
_entity.pdbx_description
1 polymer ?
#
loop_
_entity_poly.entity_id
_entity_poly.type
_entity_poly.pdbx_seq_one_letter_code
_entity_poly.pdbx_strand_id
1 'polypeptide(L)'
;MFMVMMAFASTCGSLVSNLIGAGNINCVPGTIRQHIRIAYAFVLPFAIFFALFPKLILSVYTDMPELQEAAVPSLWVLCSAYLFLVPANVYFQSVSGTGNTRTALALEMITLVVYTCYITYIVAYLKLDVAFAWTSEIVYSIGILVLCYFYMKKGTWSLKKI
;
A
#
# COMPACT_ATOMS: atom_id res chain seq x y z
N MET A 1 -7.43 -6.72 7.78
CA MET A 1 -7.17 -6.34 6.36
C MET A 1 -5.69 -6.23 6.07
N PHE A 2 -4.93 -5.50 6.89
CA PHE A 2 -3.48 -5.34 6.76
C PHE A 2 -2.69 -6.66 6.64
N MET A 3 -2.92 -7.64 7.54
CA MET A 3 -2.21 -8.93 7.48
C MET A 3 -2.45 -9.69 6.17
N VAL A 4 -3.68 -9.66 5.64
CA VAL A 4 -4.03 -10.31 4.37
C VAL A 4 -3.29 -9.65 3.22
N MET A 5 -3.29 -8.31 3.17
CA MET A 5 -2.52 -7.55 2.18
C MET A 5 -1.03 -7.89 2.25
N MET A 6 -0.44 -7.89 3.45
CA MET A 6 0.98 -8.19 3.64
C MET A 6 1.34 -9.62 3.26
N ALA A 7 0.45 -10.59 3.52
CA ALA A 7 0.63 -11.96 3.06
C ALA A 7 0.71 -12.02 1.52
N PHE A 8 -0.25 -11.41 0.81
CA PHE A 8 -0.23 -11.36 -0.65
C PHE A 8 1.00 -10.63 -1.22
N ALA A 9 1.40 -9.52 -0.61
CA ALA A 9 2.59 -8.78 -1.01
C ALA A 9 3.87 -9.61 -0.84
N SER A 10 4.03 -10.25 0.33
CA SER A 10 5.17 -11.13 0.62
C SER A 10 5.24 -12.32 -0.32
N THR A 11 4.12 -13.00 -0.57
CA THR A 11 4.05 -14.11 -1.53
C THR A 11 4.42 -13.66 -2.94
N CYS A 12 3.96 -12.48 -3.37
CA CYS A 12 4.34 -11.93 -4.67
C CYS A 12 5.84 -11.64 -4.75
N GLY A 13 6.44 -11.06 -3.72
CA GLY A 13 7.89 -10.83 -3.65
C GLY A 13 8.71 -12.12 -3.80
N SER A 14 8.30 -13.18 -3.09
CA SER A 14 8.94 -14.51 -3.20
C SER A 14 8.77 -15.13 -4.59
N LEU A 15 7.59 -15.02 -5.20
CA LEU A 15 7.36 -15.52 -6.56
C LEU A 15 8.18 -14.76 -7.60
N VAL A 16 8.29 -13.43 -7.47
CA VAL A 16 9.11 -12.61 -8.36
C VAL A 16 10.59 -12.99 -8.23
N SER A 17 11.10 -13.17 -7.01
CA SER A 17 12.45 -13.65 -6.75
C SER A 17 12.69 -15.03 -7.39
N ASN A 18 11.75 -15.96 -7.20
CA ASN A 18 11.83 -17.30 -7.78
C ASN A 18 11.81 -17.30 -9.32
N LEU A 19 10.95 -16.47 -9.94
CA LEU A 19 10.88 -16.34 -11.41
C LEU A 19 12.16 -15.76 -11.99
N ILE A 20 12.78 -14.80 -11.31
CA ILE A 20 14.05 -14.21 -11.72
C ILE A 20 15.17 -15.24 -11.61
N GLY A 21 15.24 -16.00 -10.50
CA GLY A 21 16.18 -17.10 -10.33
C GLY A 21 16.04 -18.22 -11.38
N ALA A 22 14.81 -18.48 -11.84
CA ALA A 22 14.51 -19.43 -12.90
C ALA A 22 14.74 -18.88 -14.33
N GLY A 23 15.19 -17.63 -14.49
CA GLY A 23 15.38 -16.97 -15.79
C GLY A 23 14.09 -16.56 -16.51
N ASN A 24 12.92 -16.73 -15.89
CA ASN A 24 11.62 -16.44 -16.49
C ASN A 24 11.15 -15.00 -16.18
N ILE A 25 11.99 -14.04 -16.53
CA ILE A 25 11.83 -12.61 -16.24
C ILE A 25 10.55 -12.04 -16.88
N ASN A 26 10.15 -12.56 -18.03
CA ASN A 26 8.99 -12.10 -18.79
C ASN A 26 7.66 -12.32 -18.05
N CYS A 27 7.60 -13.32 -17.16
CA CYS A 27 6.39 -13.63 -16.37
C CYS A 27 6.19 -12.72 -15.15
N VAL A 28 7.24 -12.02 -14.69
CA VAL A 28 7.20 -11.14 -13.50
C VAL A 28 6.07 -10.10 -13.54
N PRO A 29 5.92 -9.26 -14.58
CA PRO A 29 4.84 -8.26 -14.62
C PRO A 29 3.45 -8.90 -14.68
N GLY A 30 3.31 -10.09 -15.27
CA GLY A 30 2.08 -10.86 -15.30
C GLY A 30 1.66 -11.32 -13.90
N THR A 31 2.61 -11.90 -13.15
CA THR A 31 2.41 -12.38 -11.78
C THR A 31 1.98 -11.25 -10.85
N ILE A 32 2.63 -10.09 -10.93
CA ILE A 32 2.30 -8.91 -10.11
C ILE A 32 0.86 -8.47 -10.38
N ARG A 33 0.47 -8.33 -11.65
CA ARG A 33 -0.88 -7.88 -12.01
C ARG A 33 -1.95 -8.88 -11.59
N GLN A 34 -1.65 -10.18 -11.67
CA GLN A 34 -2.55 -11.24 -11.21
C GLN A 34 -2.74 -11.20 -9.68
N HIS A 35 -1.65 -11.06 -8.92
CA HIS A 35 -1.72 -10.95 -7.46
C HIS A 35 -2.47 -9.72 -7.02
N ILE A 36 -2.25 -8.58 -7.67
CA ILE A 36 -3.00 -7.36 -7.42
C ILE A 36 -4.51 -7.59 -7.64
N ARG A 37 -4.91 -8.23 -8.75
CA ARG A 37 -6.34 -8.53 -8.99
C ARG A 37 -6.94 -9.46 -7.94
N ILE A 38 -6.23 -10.51 -7.54
CA ILE A 38 -6.69 -11.45 -6.50
C ILE A 38 -6.81 -10.72 -5.16
N ALA A 39 -5.80 -9.94 -4.78
CA ALA A 39 -5.82 -9.15 -3.55
C ALA A 39 -6.99 -8.15 -3.56
N TYR A 40 -7.25 -7.47 -4.67
CA TYR A 40 -8.41 -6.59 -4.81
C TYR A 40 -9.75 -7.34 -4.70
N ALA A 41 -9.86 -8.53 -5.29
CA ALA A 41 -11.08 -9.33 -5.20
C ALA A 41 -11.43 -9.70 -3.74
N PHE A 42 -10.43 -9.86 -2.88
CA PHE A 42 -10.64 -10.04 -1.45
C PHE A 42 -10.86 -8.71 -0.71
N VAL A 43 -10.03 -7.70 -0.97
CA VAL A 43 -10.02 -6.44 -0.20
C VAL A 43 -11.27 -5.58 -0.49
N LEU A 44 -11.71 -5.47 -1.75
CA LEU A 44 -12.82 -4.60 -2.14
C LEU A 44 -14.15 -4.93 -1.44
N PRO A 45 -14.61 -6.20 -1.40
CA PRO A 45 -15.85 -6.56 -0.70
C PRO A 45 -15.81 -6.18 0.79
N PHE A 46 -14.68 -6.42 1.46
CA PHE A 46 -14.53 -6.03 2.87
C PHE A 46 -14.48 -4.51 3.05
N ALA A 47 -13.78 -3.79 2.18
CA ALA A 47 -13.72 -2.32 2.23
C ALA A 47 -15.11 -1.70 2.04
N ILE A 48 -15.90 -2.22 1.09
CA ILE A 48 -17.27 -1.78 0.84
C ILE A 48 -18.16 -2.08 2.05
N PHE A 49 -18.05 -3.28 2.62
CA PHE A 49 -18.78 -3.65 3.83
C PHE A 49 -18.46 -2.72 5.01
N PHE A 50 -17.18 -2.41 5.21
CA PHE A 50 -16.72 -1.48 6.25
C PHE A 50 -17.18 -0.04 6.01
N ALA A 51 -17.22 0.40 4.75
CA ALA A 51 -17.72 1.73 4.39
C ALA A 51 -19.25 1.86 4.56
N LEU A 52 -20.01 0.78 4.34
CA LEU A 52 -21.47 0.73 4.51
C LEU A 52 -21.90 0.62 5.98
N PHE A 53 -21.14 -0.11 6.81
CA PHE A 53 -21.46 -0.31 8.23
C PHE A 53 -20.34 0.16 9.18
N PRO A 54 -19.91 1.43 9.11
CA PRO A 54 -18.81 1.93 9.93
C PRO A 54 -19.19 1.93 11.43
N LYS A 55 -20.44 2.26 11.76
CA LYS A 55 -20.95 2.28 13.13
C LYS A 55 -20.94 0.90 13.80
N LEU A 56 -21.17 -0.17 13.04
CA LEU A 56 -21.20 -1.55 13.56
C LEU A 56 -19.79 -2.05 13.93
N ILE A 57 -18.76 -1.53 13.25
CA ILE A 57 -17.37 -1.80 13.61
C ILE A 57 -16.94 -0.91 14.76
N LEU A 58 -17.25 0.38 14.68
CA LEU A 58 -16.89 1.34 15.72
C LEU A 58 -17.53 1.00 17.08
N SER A 59 -18.73 0.42 17.10
CA SER A 59 -19.37 -0.08 18.32
C SER A 59 -18.65 -1.26 18.98
N VAL A 60 -17.81 -2.00 18.24
CA VAL A 60 -16.97 -3.06 18.84
C VAL A 60 -15.74 -2.46 19.53
N TYR A 61 -15.26 -1.30 19.06
CA TYR A 61 -14.06 -0.66 19.60
C TYR A 61 -14.36 0.36 20.70
N THR A 62 -15.53 0.99 20.71
CA THR A 62 -15.87 2.05 21.67
C THR A 62 -17.37 2.22 21.82
N ASP A 63 -17.84 2.33 23.07
CA ASP A 63 -19.25 2.62 23.41
C ASP A 63 -19.58 4.13 23.46
N MET A 64 -18.58 5.00 23.36
CA MET A 64 -18.76 6.46 23.39
C MET A 64 -19.21 7.00 22.01
N PRO A 65 -20.43 7.55 21.88
CA PRO A 65 -20.99 7.97 20.58
C PRO A 65 -20.23 9.14 19.94
N GLU A 66 -19.67 10.07 20.73
CA GLU A 66 -18.86 11.18 20.21
C GLU A 66 -17.59 10.69 19.49
N LEU A 67 -16.95 9.66 20.04
CA LEU A 67 -15.75 9.07 19.44
C LEU A 67 -16.09 8.29 18.16
N GLN A 68 -17.24 7.62 18.14
CA GLN A 68 -17.72 6.91 16.95
C GLN A 68 -17.95 7.90 15.80
N GLU A 69 -18.61 9.03 16.04
CA GLU A 69 -18.87 10.02 14.99
C GLU A 69 -17.58 10.65 14.45
N ALA A 70 -16.60 10.95 15.31
CA ALA A 70 -15.30 11.47 14.87
C ALA A 70 -14.47 10.43 14.08
N ALA A 71 -14.65 9.14 14.36
CA ALA A 71 -13.90 8.07 13.72
C ALA A 71 -14.49 7.61 12.37
N VAL A 72 -15.77 7.88 12.08
CA VAL A 72 -16.41 7.51 10.80
C VAL A 72 -15.65 8.10 9.59
N PRO A 73 -15.33 9.41 9.54
CA PRO A 73 -14.58 9.98 8.42
C PRO A 73 -13.19 9.35 8.27
N SER A 74 -12.50 9.11 9.38
CA SER A 74 -11.18 8.48 9.39
C SER A 74 -11.23 7.05 8.82
N LEU A 75 -12.29 6.29 9.14
CA LEU A 75 -12.47 4.94 8.64
C LEU A 75 -12.75 4.90 7.13
N TRP A 76 -13.49 5.87 6.59
CA TRP A 76 -13.67 6.01 5.14
C TRP A 76 -12.37 6.37 4.43
N VAL A 77 -11.58 7.30 4.99
CA VAL A 77 -10.26 7.63 4.44
C VAL A 77 -9.36 6.40 4.46
N LEU A 78 -9.33 5.63 5.55
CA LEU A 78 -8.59 4.37 5.63
C LEU A 78 -9.04 3.34 4.59
N CYS A 79 -10.35 3.16 4.40
CA CYS A 79 -10.88 2.24 3.38
C CYS A 79 -10.43 2.66 1.96
N SER A 80 -10.45 3.96 1.67
CA SER A 80 -9.95 4.49 0.40
C SER A 80 -8.44 4.33 0.26
N ALA A 81 -7.68 4.49 1.36
CA ALA A 81 -6.24 4.29 1.39
C ALA A 81 -5.87 2.84 1.08
N TYR A 82 -6.62 1.86 1.58
CA TYR A 82 -6.40 0.45 1.26
C TYR A 82 -6.47 0.14 -0.24
N LEU A 83 -7.25 0.89 -1.02
CA LEU A 83 -7.26 0.75 -2.48
C LEU A 83 -5.87 1.02 -3.06
N PHE A 84 -5.16 2.03 -2.57
CA PHE A 84 -3.81 2.35 -3.05
C PHE A 84 -2.73 1.53 -2.35
N LEU A 85 -2.92 1.23 -1.07
CA LEU A 85 -1.96 0.52 -0.22
C LEU A 85 -1.70 -0.91 -0.71
N VAL A 86 -2.73 -1.60 -1.22
CA VAL A 86 -2.61 -2.97 -1.73
C VAL A 86 -1.65 -3.06 -2.93
N PRO A 87 -1.90 -2.38 -4.07
CA PRO A 87 -0.97 -2.43 -5.19
C PRO A 87 0.39 -1.83 -4.81
N ALA A 88 0.43 -0.77 -3.99
CA ALA A 88 1.67 -0.18 -3.49
C ALA A 88 2.59 -1.22 -2.82
N ASN A 89 2.05 -1.96 -1.85
CA ASN A 89 2.81 -2.98 -1.12
C ASN A 89 3.21 -4.15 -2.03
N VAL A 90 2.31 -4.62 -2.90
CA VAL A 90 2.63 -5.72 -3.83
C VAL A 90 3.77 -5.30 -4.77
N TYR A 91 3.74 -4.08 -5.31
CA TYR A 91 4.82 -3.55 -6.14
C TYR A 91 6.11 -3.38 -5.35
N PHE A 92 6.06 -2.79 -4.16
CA PHE A 92 7.22 -2.60 -3.29
C PHE A 92 7.91 -3.93 -2.97
N GLN A 93 7.14 -4.93 -2.55
CA GLN A 93 7.67 -6.24 -2.21
C GLN A 93 8.19 -7.00 -3.43
N SER A 94 7.60 -6.77 -4.60
CA SER A 94 8.10 -7.29 -5.87
C SER A 94 9.43 -6.64 -6.26
N VAL A 95 9.58 -5.32 -6.09
CA VAL A 95 10.85 -4.61 -6.32
C VAL A 95 11.92 -5.14 -5.38
N SER A 96 11.61 -5.32 -4.10
CA SER A 96 12.52 -5.97 -3.14
C SER A 96 12.85 -7.41 -3.55
N GLY A 97 11.88 -8.15 -4.09
CA GLY A 97 12.05 -9.51 -4.60
C GLY A 97 12.96 -9.62 -5.83
N THR A 98 13.22 -8.52 -6.54
CA THR A 98 14.17 -8.52 -7.68
C THR A 98 15.64 -8.62 -7.28
N GLY A 99 15.95 -8.69 -5.99
CA GLY A 99 17.32 -8.71 -5.47
C GLY A 99 17.97 -7.32 -5.35
N ASN A 100 17.27 -6.26 -5.78
CA ASN A 100 17.74 -4.89 -5.65
C ASN A 100 17.15 -4.18 -4.41
N THR A 101 17.34 -4.78 -3.24
CA THR A 101 16.84 -4.26 -1.96
C THR A 101 17.33 -2.85 -1.67
N ARG A 102 18.55 -2.48 -2.11
CA ARG A 102 19.07 -1.10 -1.98
C ARG A 102 18.19 -0.08 -2.72
N THR A 103 17.69 -0.44 -3.89
CA THR A 103 16.81 0.47 -4.64
C THR A 103 15.40 0.49 -4.07
N ALA A 104 14.89 -0.65 -3.59
CA ALA A 104 13.63 -0.67 -2.82
C ALA A 104 13.71 0.29 -1.62
N LEU A 105 14.77 0.18 -0.82
CA LEU A 105 15.01 1.02 0.35
C LEU A 105 15.19 2.50 -0.02
N ALA A 106 15.85 2.81 -1.13
CA ALA A 106 15.96 4.20 -1.62
C ALA A 106 14.60 4.79 -2.00
N LEU A 107 13.74 4.03 -2.71
CA LEU A 107 12.39 4.47 -3.07
C LEU A 107 11.50 4.65 -1.84
N GLU A 108 11.62 3.75 -0.87
CA GLU A 108 10.91 3.84 0.42
C GLU A 108 11.35 5.08 1.20
N MET A 109 12.65 5.33 1.31
CA MET A 109 13.19 6.52 1.99
C MET A 109 12.70 7.82 1.35
N ILE A 110 12.70 7.91 0.00
CA ILE A 110 12.16 9.08 -0.70
C ILE A 110 10.68 9.27 -0.36
N THR A 111 9.90 8.19 -0.36
CA THR A 111 8.47 8.25 -0.05
C THR A 111 8.23 8.64 1.41
N LEU A 112 9.02 8.11 2.34
CA LEU A 112 8.96 8.42 3.77
C LEU A 112 9.29 9.90 4.03
N VAL A 113 10.26 10.47 3.33
CA VAL A 113 10.57 11.90 3.43
C VAL A 113 9.38 12.74 2.97
N VAL A 114 8.80 12.43 1.80
CA VAL A 114 7.61 13.14 1.29
C VAL A 114 6.43 13.01 2.25
N TYR A 115 6.18 11.80 2.76
CA TYR A 115 5.15 11.51 3.74
C TYR A 115 5.34 12.30 5.03
N THR A 116 6.56 12.33 5.57
CA THR A 116 6.88 13.03 6.82
C THR A 116 6.69 14.53 6.64
N CYS A 117 7.21 15.11 5.55
CA CYS A 117 6.99 16.52 5.23
C CYS A 117 5.50 16.86 5.12
N TYR A 118 4.71 15.99 4.47
CA TYR A 118 3.27 16.18 4.31
C TYR A 118 2.53 16.14 5.65
N ILE A 119 2.79 15.13 6.49
CA ILE A 119 2.19 15.03 7.82
C ILE A 119 2.58 16.21 8.69
N THR A 120 3.86 16.57 8.73
CA THR A 120 4.32 17.71 9.53
C THR A 120 3.63 18.99 9.09
N TYR A 121 3.43 19.20 7.79
CA TYR A 121 2.70 20.37 7.27
C TYR A 121 1.22 20.37 7.67
N ILE A 122 0.51 19.25 7.47
CA ILE A 122 -0.93 19.10 7.78
C ILE A 122 -1.20 19.21 9.29
N VAL A 123 -0.41 18.53 10.11
CA VAL A 123 -0.64 18.41 11.56
C VAL A 123 -0.10 19.62 12.30
N ALA A 124 1.13 20.06 12.01
CA ALA A 124 1.75 21.14 12.78
C ALA A 124 1.29 22.54 12.33
N TYR A 125 1.02 22.74 11.03
CA TYR A 125 0.69 24.06 10.49
C TYR A 125 -0.82 24.27 10.34
N LEU A 126 -1.53 23.26 9.86
CA LEU A 126 -2.95 23.36 9.53
C LEU A 126 -3.88 22.93 10.68
N LYS A 127 -3.36 22.23 11.71
CA LYS A 127 -4.14 21.67 12.85
C LYS A 127 -5.46 21.02 12.41
N LEU A 128 -5.44 20.38 11.24
CA LEU A 128 -6.63 19.76 10.67
C LEU A 128 -7.00 18.51 11.46
N ASP A 129 -8.30 18.20 11.44
CA ASP A 129 -8.89 17.05 12.12
C ASP A 129 -8.19 15.74 11.74
N VAL A 130 -8.28 14.73 12.61
CA VAL A 130 -7.60 13.43 12.50
C VAL A 130 -7.88 12.76 11.15
N ALA A 131 -9.06 12.99 10.57
CA ALA A 131 -9.42 12.51 9.23
C ALA A 131 -8.44 12.98 8.13
N PHE A 132 -7.92 14.21 8.21
CA PHE A 132 -6.92 14.70 7.26
C PHE A 132 -5.54 14.09 7.49
N ALA A 133 -5.19 13.81 8.75
CA ALA A 133 -3.96 13.09 9.03
C ALA A 133 -3.96 11.71 8.35
N TRP A 134 -5.09 11.01 8.30
CA TRP A 134 -5.23 9.74 7.58
C TRP A 134 -5.04 9.83 6.06
N THR A 135 -5.23 11.00 5.43
CA THR A 135 -4.98 11.16 3.99
C THR A 135 -3.50 11.00 3.62
N SER A 136 -2.61 11.15 4.61
CA SER A 136 -1.18 10.88 4.44
C SER A 136 -0.88 9.46 3.97
N GLU A 137 -1.69 8.48 4.37
CA GLU A 137 -1.58 7.08 3.93
C GLU A 137 -1.83 6.95 2.42
N ILE A 138 -2.74 7.76 1.88
CA ILE A 138 -3.00 7.81 0.44
C ILE A 138 -1.79 8.42 -0.28
N VAL A 139 -1.23 9.52 0.25
CA VAL A 139 -0.04 10.17 -0.31
C VAL A 139 1.16 9.21 -0.32
N TYR A 140 1.40 8.51 0.78
CA TYR A 140 2.43 7.48 0.89
C TYR A 140 2.20 6.37 -0.13
N SER A 141 0.99 5.79 -0.15
CA SER A 141 0.63 4.68 -1.02
C SER A 141 0.77 5.03 -2.50
N ILE A 142 0.32 6.22 -2.91
CA ILE A 142 0.46 6.70 -4.28
C ILE A 142 1.93 6.95 -4.61
N GLY A 143 2.68 7.60 -3.71
CA GLY A 143 4.10 7.88 -3.90
C GLY A 143 4.91 6.60 -4.16
N ILE A 144 4.79 5.61 -3.26
CA ILE A 144 5.51 4.34 -3.40
C ILE A 144 5.02 3.56 -4.62
N LEU A 145 3.71 3.54 -4.89
CA LEU A 145 3.13 2.86 -6.05
C LEU A 145 3.69 3.41 -7.36
N VAL A 146 3.68 4.74 -7.52
CA VAL A 146 4.17 5.42 -8.72
C VAL A 146 5.66 5.14 -8.90
N LEU A 147 6.45 5.30 -7.84
CA LEU A 147 7.89 5.07 -7.86
C LEU A 147 8.24 3.61 -8.22
N CYS A 148 7.61 2.64 -7.55
CA CYS A 148 7.83 1.22 -7.83
C CYS A 148 7.31 0.82 -9.22
N TYR A 149 6.17 1.35 -9.66
CA TYR A 149 5.62 1.11 -10.99
C TYR A 149 6.58 1.60 -12.09
N PHE A 150 7.08 2.84 -11.98
CA PHE A 150 8.04 3.38 -12.93
C PHE A 150 9.37 2.62 -12.93
N TYR A 151 9.85 2.21 -11.75
CA TYR A 151 11.06 1.40 -11.63
C TYR A 151 10.90 0.03 -12.31
N MET A 152 9.78 -0.66 -12.07
CA MET A 152 9.49 -1.95 -12.72
C MET A 152 9.31 -1.78 -14.24
N LYS A 153 8.66 -0.70 -14.69
CA LYS A 153 8.48 -0.41 -16.12
C LYS A 153 9.79 -0.06 -16.83
N LYS A 154 10.74 0.59 -16.14
CA LYS A 154 12.05 0.93 -16.70
C LYS A 154 12.89 -0.29 -17.07
N GLY A 155 12.59 -1.47 -16.54
CA GLY A 155 13.30 -2.71 -16.90
C GLY A 155 14.78 -2.74 -16.48
N THR A 156 15.30 -1.70 -15.83
CA THR A 156 16.69 -1.60 -15.35
C THR A 156 17.06 -2.68 -14.34
N TRP A 157 16.05 -3.32 -13.75
CA TRP A 157 16.21 -4.49 -12.89
C TRP A 157 16.59 -5.77 -13.66
N SER A 158 16.26 -5.89 -14.95
CA SER A 158 16.61 -7.04 -15.80
C SER A 158 18.04 -6.98 -16.36
N LEU A 159 18.68 -5.81 -16.35
CA LEU A 159 19.98 -5.59 -16.99
C LEU A 159 21.17 -5.94 -16.08
N LYS A 160 20.95 -6.11 -14.77
CA LYS A 160 22.00 -6.56 -13.85
C LYS A 160 22.03 -8.09 -13.83
N LYS A 161 22.82 -8.68 -14.75
CA LYS A 161 23.40 -10.01 -14.52
C LYS A 161 24.35 -9.89 -13.32
N ILE A 162 24.14 -10.73 -12.31
CA ILE A 162 25.15 -11.03 -11.29
C ILE A 162 26.27 -11.80 -11.98
#